data_AF-A0A3G8WYL5-F1
#
_entry.id   AF-A0A3G8WYL5-F1
#
_cell.length_a   1.000
_cell.length_b   1.000
_cell.length_c   1.000
_cell.angle_alpha   90.00
_cell.angle_beta   90.00
_cell.angle_gamma   90.00
#
_symmetry.space_group_name_H-M   'P 1'
#
loop_
_entity.id
_entity.type
_entity.pdbx_description
1 polymer ?
#
loop_
_entity_poly.entity_id
_entity_poly.type
_entity_poly.pdbx_seq_one_letter_code
_entity_poly.pdbx_strand_id
1 'polypeptide(L)'
;MKKLFIKASFLLIAISTVVGCKKELDEKFNNPEKVLDPSLNGLFTGMLNNDRVAAKYWNVRTFLTQMPGVYAQTSYIANGNTIYQQSDGYSQQYWDDFYSTGGNGSGVLAQYRTMEVKYQSLSAAEQANQKAIMQAAKVVLIEQAAKMVDLWGDIPYTAAGSLNLSSTISNPKYDEQKALYTSFIADLEALATYFNTNTTTSAFSKSDILLKGSMNMWARYANSLRLRLLMRISRTDEATARTAVLAMLANQATSPLIDGDNTAEYNPATSDVLLQTLTNSTSDLRDAFFEGSWYATDYALNTLMLPANDPRIPVIYDKFGRTVKINNRDVFVQNANYRAMPITFTTAQQESSFADYSVLDSATFLFNQKLPGILITSSEVNFLKAEAFERWGNTASAKTAYDKALRQSVTFYHYLNNLNQGGGYRNVTAPSASVVDAWVNSSTATYTGSSAAKLTLIYNQKWLHYGVLQSTEAWSEYRRTGFPLLTFPTAGKLSGFDTPPTRLIYPAKEKTLNSENYQAVVSKDTRKTKIFWMP
;
A
#
# COMPACT_ATOMS: atom_id res chain seq x y z
N MET A 1 -4.51 -67.30 -32.54
CA MET A 1 -5.02 -65.96 -32.92
C MET A 1 -5.07 -64.96 -31.74
N LYS A 2 -5.45 -65.32 -30.50
CA LYS A 2 -5.44 -64.39 -29.34
C LYS A 2 -4.07 -63.79 -28.97
N LYS A 3 -2.96 -64.51 -29.20
CA LYS A 3 -1.59 -64.02 -28.90
C LYS A 3 -1.04 -63.02 -29.94
N LEU A 4 -1.64 -62.91 -31.13
CA LEU A 4 -1.23 -61.94 -32.15
C LEU A 4 -1.86 -60.56 -31.91
N PHE A 5 -3.12 -60.51 -31.47
CA PHE A 5 -3.83 -59.26 -31.16
C PHE A 5 -3.26 -58.52 -29.94
N ILE A 6 -2.76 -59.24 -28.93
CA ILE A 6 -2.11 -58.64 -27.76
C ILE A 6 -0.77 -58.00 -28.15
N LYS A 7 0.00 -58.66 -29.04
CA LYS A 7 1.29 -58.12 -29.51
C LYS A 7 1.12 -56.93 -30.46
N ALA A 8 0.08 -56.93 -31.30
CA ALA A 8 -0.25 -55.79 -32.17
C ALA A 8 -0.75 -54.57 -31.36
N SER A 9 -1.49 -54.79 -30.26
CA SER A 9 -1.97 -53.70 -29.39
C SER A 9 -0.84 -53.06 -28.57
N PHE A 10 0.15 -53.84 -28.13
CA PHE A 10 1.35 -53.30 -27.48
C PHE A 10 2.25 -52.52 -28.45
N LEU A 11 2.30 -52.90 -29.73
CA LEU A 11 3.07 -52.17 -30.74
C LEU A 11 2.41 -50.83 -31.14
N LEU A 12 1.07 -50.75 -31.12
CA LEU A 12 0.34 -49.50 -31.38
C LEU A 12 0.41 -48.51 -30.21
N ILE A 13 0.47 -48.99 -28.96
CA ILE A 13 0.64 -48.15 -27.74
C ILE A 13 2.09 -47.68 -27.59
N ALA A 14 3.07 -48.43 -28.11
CA ALA A 14 4.48 -48.01 -28.10
C ALA A 14 4.79 -46.92 -29.14
N ILE A 15 3.95 -46.73 -30.17
CA ILE A 15 4.16 -45.72 -31.22
C ILE A 15 3.43 -44.39 -30.92
N SER A 16 2.43 -44.38 -30.04
CA SER A 16 1.70 -43.16 -29.64
C SER A 16 2.35 -42.36 -28.50
N THR A 17 3.48 -42.81 -27.94
CA THR A 17 4.19 -42.11 -26.85
C THR A 17 5.37 -41.25 -27.32
N VAL A 18 5.57 -41.06 -28.64
CA VAL A 18 6.72 -40.30 -29.17
C VAL A 18 6.34 -39.02 -29.92
N VAL A 19 5.15 -38.45 -29.66
CA VAL A 19 4.83 -37.08 -30.10
C VAL A 19 4.35 -36.28 -28.90
N GLY A 20 5.30 -35.70 -28.17
CA GLY A 20 4.99 -34.81 -27.04
C GLY A 20 6.23 -34.14 -26.45
N CYS A 21 6.38 -32.85 -26.75
CA CYS A 21 7.13 -31.83 -25.99
C CYS A 21 8.61 -32.05 -25.61
N LYS A 22 9.38 -32.92 -26.28
CA LYS A 22 10.83 -33.00 -25.99
C LYS A 22 11.67 -31.82 -26.51
N LYS A 23 11.39 -31.31 -27.71
CA LYS A 23 12.25 -30.28 -28.34
C LYS A 23 12.32 -28.95 -27.58
N GLU A 24 11.22 -28.47 -26.98
CA GLU A 24 11.25 -27.21 -26.20
C GLU A 24 11.95 -27.35 -24.84
N LEU A 25 11.83 -28.53 -24.21
CA LEU A 25 12.50 -28.82 -22.94
C LEU A 25 14.00 -29.04 -23.16
N ASP A 26 14.38 -29.78 -24.20
CA ASP A 26 15.79 -30.05 -24.52
C ASP A 26 16.55 -28.77 -24.97
N GLU A 27 15.87 -27.81 -25.62
CA GLU A 27 16.47 -26.48 -25.93
C GLU A 27 16.64 -25.58 -24.71
N LYS A 28 15.76 -25.69 -23.71
CA LYS A 28 15.84 -24.93 -22.45
C LYS A 28 16.86 -25.53 -21.48
N PHE A 29 17.12 -26.84 -21.55
CA PHE A 29 18.08 -27.52 -20.66
C PHE A 29 19.55 -27.39 -21.14
N ASN A 30 19.81 -27.28 -22.44
CA ASN A 30 21.19 -27.27 -22.97
C ASN A 30 21.83 -25.88 -23.14
N ASN A 31 21.08 -24.80 -22.88
CA ASN A 31 21.65 -23.45 -22.92
C ASN A 31 21.32 -22.71 -21.62
N PRO A 32 22.21 -22.77 -20.60
CA PRO A 32 22.01 -22.06 -19.34
C PRO A 32 21.78 -20.55 -19.53
N GLU A 33 22.28 -19.95 -20.61
CA GLU A 33 22.02 -18.53 -20.94
C GLU A 33 20.58 -18.28 -21.40
N LYS A 34 19.89 -19.26 -22.00
CA LYS A 34 18.44 -19.16 -22.30
C LYS A 34 17.56 -19.31 -21.06
N VAL A 35 18.07 -19.96 -20.00
CA VAL A 35 17.44 -19.94 -18.67
C VAL A 35 17.67 -18.59 -17.96
N LEU A 36 18.67 -17.82 -18.41
CA LEU A 36 19.05 -16.49 -17.92
C LEU A 36 18.42 -15.32 -18.72
N ASP A 37 17.56 -15.57 -19.71
CA ASP A 37 16.87 -14.52 -20.49
C ASP A 37 15.42 -14.34 -20.00
N PRO A 38 15.15 -13.44 -19.03
CA PRO A 38 13.82 -13.28 -18.47
C PRO A 38 12.86 -12.63 -19.48
N SER A 39 11.66 -13.20 -19.61
CA SER A 39 10.59 -12.60 -20.43
C SER A 39 10.03 -11.33 -19.76
N LEU A 40 9.58 -10.34 -20.55
CA LEU A 40 8.89 -9.14 -20.04
C LEU A 40 7.66 -9.49 -19.20
N ASN A 41 6.92 -10.50 -19.62
CA ASN A 41 5.77 -11.04 -18.88
C ASN A 41 6.16 -11.50 -17.47
N GLY A 42 7.25 -12.28 -17.38
CA GLY A 42 7.78 -12.80 -16.13
C GLY A 42 8.32 -11.69 -15.22
N LEU A 43 9.08 -10.75 -15.77
CA LEU A 43 9.59 -9.58 -15.04
C LEU A 43 8.44 -8.72 -14.51
N PHE A 44 7.44 -8.43 -15.34
CA PHE A 44 6.29 -7.64 -14.90
C PHE A 44 5.51 -8.32 -13.77
N THR A 45 5.26 -9.63 -13.91
CA THR A 45 4.60 -10.43 -12.87
C THR A 45 5.43 -10.45 -11.58
N GLY A 46 6.75 -10.65 -11.70
CA GLY A 46 7.69 -10.61 -10.58
C GLY A 46 7.72 -9.25 -9.89
N MET A 47 7.57 -8.17 -10.64
CA MET A 47 7.52 -6.81 -10.11
C MET A 47 6.26 -6.56 -9.28
N LEU A 48 5.10 -7.09 -9.72
CA LEU A 48 3.82 -7.01 -9.02
C LEU A 48 3.78 -7.89 -7.76
N ASN A 49 4.47 -9.04 -7.77
CA ASN A 49 4.58 -9.93 -6.62
C ASN A 49 5.56 -9.37 -5.59
N ASN A 50 5.14 -8.34 -4.86
CA ASN A 50 5.97 -7.54 -3.97
C ASN A 50 5.45 -7.61 -2.53
N ASP A 51 6.25 -8.14 -1.58
CA ASP A 51 5.81 -8.24 -0.19
C ASP A 51 5.74 -6.87 0.49
N ARG A 52 6.38 -5.82 -0.04
CA ARG A 52 6.21 -4.43 0.45
C ARG A 52 4.86 -3.81 0.06
N VAL A 53 4.09 -4.49 -0.78
CA VAL A 53 2.70 -4.17 -1.10
C VAL A 53 1.75 -5.17 -0.44
N ALA A 54 2.06 -6.47 -0.52
CA ALA A 54 1.21 -7.51 0.03
C ALA A 54 1.10 -7.42 1.57
N ALA A 55 0.00 -7.93 2.10
CA ALA A 55 -0.18 -8.13 3.54
C ALA A 55 0.70 -9.29 4.03
N LYS A 56 2.00 -9.02 4.20
CA LYS A 56 3.01 -10.01 4.61
C LYS A 56 3.71 -9.59 5.88
N TYR A 57 4.15 -10.61 6.63
CA TYR A 57 4.83 -10.44 7.91
C TYR A 57 5.94 -9.39 7.84
N TRP A 58 6.88 -9.52 6.90
CA TRP A 58 8.05 -8.63 6.85
C TRP A 58 7.67 -7.17 6.62
N ASN A 59 6.69 -6.88 5.77
CA ASN A 59 6.25 -5.51 5.54
C ASN A 59 5.57 -4.92 6.78
N VAL A 60 4.62 -5.66 7.35
CA VAL A 60 3.81 -5.20 8.49
C VAL A 60 4.65 -5.10 9.77
N ARG A 61 5.35 -6.17 10.14
CA ARG A 61 6.10 -6.29 11.39
C ARG A 61 7.34 -5.44 11.43
N THR A 62 8.08 -5.32 10.34
CA THR A 62 9.42 -4.70 10.37
C THR A 62 9.43 -3.27 9.88
N PHE A 63 8.42 -2.88 9.10
CA PHE A 63 8.31 -1.54 8.55
C PHE A 63 7.06 -0.84 9.08
N LEU A 64 5.87 -1.22 8.60
CA LEU A 64 4.64 -0.46 8.83
C LEU A 64 4.35 -0.20 10.32
N THR A 65 4.37 -1.22 11.16
CA THR A 65 4.02 -1.09 12.59
C THR A 65 5.14 -0.52 13.46
N GLN A 66 6.37 -0.45 12.96
CA GLN A 66 7.55 -0.03 13.74
C GLN A 66 7.94 1.42 13.49
N MET A 67 7.71 1.91 12.27
CA MET A 67 8.13 3.24 11.84
C MET A 67 6.92 4.10 11.46
N PRO A 68 6.41 4.11 10.21
CA PRO A 68 5.35 5.05 9.83
C PRO A 68 4.08 4.87 10.66
N GLY A 69 3.75 3.66 11.13
CA GLY A 69 2.59 3.40 11.96
C GLY A 69 2.70 3.99 13.36
N VAL A 70 3.90 3.98 13.95
CA VAL A 70 4.20 4.69 15.20
C VAL A 70 4.19 6.20 14.96
N TYR A 71 4.83 6.66 13.89
CA TYR A 71 4.99 8.09 13.59
C TYR A 71 3.68 8.77 13.19
N ALA A 72 2.69 7.99 12.73
CA ALA A 72 1.34 8.44 12.41
C ALA A 72 0.29 7.96 13.42
N GLN A 73 0.66 7.21 14.46
CA GLN A 73 -0.25 6.60 15.43
C GLN A 73 -1.39 5.74 14.83
N THR A 74 -1.16 5.17 13.65
CA THR A 74 -2.03 4.12 13.08
C THR A 74 -1.68 2.73 13.63
N SER A 75 -0.56 2.62 14.36
CA SER A 75 -0.20 1.50 15.23
C SER A 75 -0.05 1.98 16.67
N TYR A 76 -0.24 1.08 17.63
CA TYR A 76 -0.06 1.40 19.03
C TYR A 76 1.40 1.72 19.35
N ILE A 77 1.59 2.66 20.29
CA ILE A 77 2.90 3.12 20.75
C ILE A 77 3.23 2.42 22.07
N ALA A 78 4.15 1.46 22.01
CA ALA A 78 4.83 0.96 23.21
C ALA A 78 5.77 2.07 23.72
N ASN A 79 5.49 2.64 24.89
CA ASN A 79 6.09 3.90 25.35
C ASN A 79 7.56 3.76 25.84
N GLY A 80 8.33 2.86 25.24
CA GLY A 80 9.77 2.68 25.47
C GLY A 80 10.60 3.89 25.07
N ASN A 81 11.88 3.88 25.44
CA ASN A 81 12.79 5.00 25.20
C ASN A 81 13.21 5.15 23.72
N THR A 82 13.25 4.07 22.94
CA THR A 82 13.67 4.05 21.53
C THR A 82 12.52 4.10 20.52
N ILE A 83 11.28 4.32 20.96
CA ILE A 83 10.09 4.16 20.10
C ILE A 83 10.09 5.05 18.85
N TYR A 84 10.74 6.22 18.88
CA TYR A 84 10.87 7.10 17.72
C TYR A 84 12.17 6.92 16.93
N GLN A 85 13.06 6.04 17.38
CA GLN A 85 14.25 5.65 16.65
C GLN A 85 13.87 4.72 15.50
N GLN A 86 14.36 5.02 14.29
CA GLN A 86 14.17 4.12 13.16
C GLN A 86 15.01 2.85 13.37
N SER A 87 14.51 1.72 12.86
CA SER A 87 15.33 0.51 12.77
C SER A 87 16.23 0.58 11.55
N ASP A 88 17.53 0.76 11.74
CA ASP A 88 18.49 0.89 10.62
C ASP A 88 18.51 -0.36 9.74
N GLY A 89 18.43 -1.55 10.34
CA GLY A 89 18.39 -2.81 9.60
C GLY A 89 17.13 -2.95 8.73
N TYR A 90 15.95 -2.66 9.30
CA TYR A 90 14.69 -2.77 8.56
C TYR A 90 14.52 -1.66 7.53
N SER A 91 15.00 -0.44 7.84
CA SER A 91 15.05 0.67 6.90
C SER A 91 15.98 0.36 5.72
N GLN A 92 17.16 -0.20 5.98
CA GLN A 92 18.07 -0.64 4.93
C GLN A 92 17.46 -1.72 4.06
N GLN A 93 16.78 -2.70 4.66
CA GLN A 93 16.14 -3.76 3.89
C GLN A 93 15.02 -3.22 2.99
N TYR A 94 14.17 -2.31 3.49
CA TYR A 94 13.14 -1.68 2.66
C TYR A 94 13.75 -0.89 1.48
N TRP A 95 14.88 -0.22 1.71
CA TRP A 95 15.63 0.44 0.65
C TRP A 95 16.18 -0.55 -0.37
N ASP A 96 16.88 -1.59 0.08
CA ASP A 96 17.45 -2.64 -0.77
C ASP A 96 16.36 -3.34 -1.60
N ASP A 97 15.17 -3.53 -1.03
CA ASP A 97 13.98 -4.14 -1.64
C ASP A 97 13.41 -3.35 -2.83
N PHE A 98 13.72 -2.04 -2.93
CA PHE A 98 13.39 -1.22 -4.10
C PHE A 98 14.43 -1.38 -5.22
N TYR A 99 15.71 -1.48 -4.87
CA TYR A 99 16.85 -1.49 -5.80
C TYR A 99 17.31 -2.88 -6.24
N SER A 100 16.96 -3.96 -5.54
CA SER A 100 17.54 -5.28 -5.77
C SER A 100 16.52 -6.41 -5.70
N THR A 101 16.71 -7.43 -6.54
CA THR A 101 15.94 -8.67 -6.52
C THR A 101 16.64 -9.67 -5.61
N GLY A 102 16.07 -9.99 -4.45
CA GLY A 102 16.70 -10.92 -3.49
C GLY A 102 16.36 -10.69 -2.02
N GLY A 103 15.65 -9.60 -1.70
CA GLY A 103 15.07 -9.36 -0.39
C GLY A 103 13.59 -9.75 -0.32
N ASN A 104 12.84 -9.09 0.57
CA ASN A 104 11.39 -9.29 0.70
C ASN A 104 10.60 -8.47 -0.31
N GLY A 105 11.19 -7.43 -0.90
CA GLY A 105 10.58 -6.70 -2.01
C GLY A 105 10.85 -7.34 -3.35
N SER A 106 10.18 -6.82 -4.38
CA SER A 106 10.38 -7.30 -5.74
C SER A 106 11.62 -6.71 -6.42
N GLY A 107 12.31 -5.70 -5.86
CA GLY A 107 13.39 -5.02 -6.59
C GLY A 107 12.85 -4.25 -7.79
N VAL A 108 11.74 -3.52 -7.60
CA VAL A 108 10.94 -2.87 -8.66
C VAL A 108 11.79 -2.06 -9.64
N LEU A 109 12.79 -1.32 -9.16
CA LEU A 109 13.65 -0.53 -10.04
C LEU A 109 14.56 -1.43 -10.89
N ALA A 110 15.22 -2.42 -10.28
CA ALA A 110 16.07 -3.37 -11.00
C ALA A 110 15.29 -4.18 -12.04
N GLN A 111 14.08 -4.64 -11.70
CA GLN A 111 13.21 -5.32 -12.64
C GLN A 111 12.83 -4.41 -13.80
N TYR A 112 12.42 -3.16 -13.53
CA TYR A 112 12.08 -2.21 -14.59
C TYR A 112 13.26 -1.92 -15.52
N ARG A 113 14.48 -1.72 -14.99
CA ARG A 113 15.69 -1.53 -15.82
C ARG A 113 15.98 -2.74 -16.71
N THR A 114 15.79 -3.94 -16.16
CA THR A 114 15.94 -5.19 -16.94
C THR A 114 14.86 -5.29 -18.03
N MET A 115 13.64 -4.85 -17.73
CA MET A 115 12.56 -4.77 -18.72
C MET A 115 12.87 -3.76 -19.82
N GLU A 116 13.46 -2.60 -19.52
CA GLU A 116 13.86 -1.62 -20.54
C GLU A 116 14.88 -2.21 -21.53
N VAL A 117 15.94 -2.86 -21.02
CA VAL A 117 16.94 -3.56 -21.85
C VAL A 117 16.28 -4.60 -22.73
N LYS A 118 15.45 -5.46 -22.13
CA LYS A 118 14.76 -6.53 -22.85
C LYS A 118 13.82 -5.97 -23.91
N TYR A 119 13.04 -4.94 -23.59
CA TYR A 119 12.10 -4.32 -24.52
C TYR A 119 12.83 -3.73 -25.74
N GLN A 120 13.97 -3.06 -25.52
CA GLN A 120 14.79 -2.50 -26.60
C GLN A 120 15.38 -3.56 -27.52
N SER A 121 15.63 -4.78 -27.03
CA SER A 121 16.14 -5.89 -27.86
C SER A 121 15.07 -6.57 -28.72
N LEU A 122 13.78 -6.26 -28.53
CA LEU A 122 12.67 -6.85 -29.28
C LEU A 122 12.50 -6.19 -30.66
N SER A 123 11.92 -6.92 -31.62
CA SER A 123 11.48 -6.34 -32.88
C SER A 123 10.35 -5.32 -32.68
N ALA A 124 10.15 -4.41 -33.64
CA ALA A 124 9.08 -3.39 -33.54
C ALA A 124 7.68 -3.99 -33.34
N ALA A 125 7.39 -5.15 -33.97
CA ALA A 125 6.11 -5.84 -33.80
C ALA A 125 5.94 -6.42 -32.39
N GLU A 126 7.00 -6.99 -31.82
CA GLU A 126 7.00 -7.50 -30.44
C GLU A 126 6.92 -6.36 -29.42
N GLN A 127 7.63 -5.26 -29.66
CA GLN A 127 7.53 -4.05 -28.85
C GLN A 127 6.10 -3.51 -28.81
N ALA A 128 5.40 -3.48 -29.95
CA ALA A 128 4.00 -3.08 -30.01
C ALA A 128 3.11 -3.99 -29.14
N ASN A 129 3.29 -5.31 -29.22
CA ASN A 129 2.54 -6.29 -28.43
C ASN A 129 2.81 -6.24 -26.91
N GLN A 130 4.01 -5.79 -26.53
CA GLN A 130 4.51 -5.74 -25.15
C GLN A 130 4.43 -4.33 -24.53
N LYS A 131 4.01 -3.32 -25.29
CA LYS A 131 4.02 -1.93 -24.84
C LYS A 131 3.16 -1.70 -23.59
N ALA A 132 1.98 -2.30 -23.52
CA ALA A 132 1.10 -2.17 -22.36
C ALA A 132 1.74 -2.69 -21.06
N ILE A 133 2.55 -3.75 -21.15
CA ILE A 133 3.33 -4.27 -20.01
C ILE A 133 4.35 -3.23 -19.54
N MET A 134 5.08 -2.59 -20.45
CA MET A 134 6.03 -1.53 -20.08
C MET A 134 5.35 -0.31 -19.45
N GLN A 135 4.19 0.10 -19.97
CA GLN A 135 3.44 1.23 -19.40
C GLN A 135 2.92 0.88 -18.00
N ALA A 136 2.36 -0.31 -17.82
CA ALA A 136 1.86 -0.76 -16.51
C ALA A 136 3.01 -0.89 -15.50
N ALA A 137 4.16 -1.38 -15.95
CA ALA A 137 5.35 -1.45 -15.13
C ALA A 137 5.83 -0.06 -14.69
N LYS A 138 5.74 0.94 -15.57
CA LYS A 138 6.10 2.32 -15.21
C LYS A 138 5.18 2.91 -14.14
N VAL A 139 3.88 2.61 -14.19
CA VAL A 139 2.93 3.04 -13.13
C VAL A 139 3.34 2.47 -11.77
N VAL A 140 3.66 1.18 -11.70
CA VAL A 140 4.09 0.51 -10.46
C VAL A 140 5.43 1.06 -9.97
N LEU A 141 6.37 1.31 -10.87
CA LEU A 141 7.65 1.93 -10.52
C LEU A 141 7.44 3.32 -9.90
N ILE A 142 6.60 4.16 -10.51
CA ILE A 142 6.30 5.50 -10.01
C ILE A 142 5.65 5.44 -8.63
N GLU A 143 4.71 4.53 -8.41
CA GLU A 143 4.05 4.39 -7.10
C GLU A 143 5.04 4.01 -6.00
N GLN A 144 5.94 3.06 -6.25
CA GLN A 144 6.97 2.67 -5.28
C GLN A 144 8.04 3.78 -5.12
N ALA A 145 8.44 4.45 -6.20
CA ALA A 145 9.42 5.53 -6.16
C ALA A 145 8.90 6.76 -5.42
N ALA A 146 7.61 7.11 -5.57
CA ALA A 146 6.98 8.17 -4.81
C ALA A 146 7.00 7.88 -3.30
N LYS A 147 6.77 6.62 -2.90
CA LYS A 147 6.92 6.19 -1.50
C LYS A 147 8.37 6.32 -1.02
N MET A 148 9.35 5.95 -1.84
CA MET A 148 10.77 6.14 -1.50
C MET A 148 11.10 7.62 -1.27
N VAL A 149 10.61 8.51 -2.14
CA VAL A 149 10.78 9.97 -1.96
C VAL A 149 10.07 10.46 -0.70
N ASP A 150 8.85 10.01 -0.43
CA ASP A 150 8.09 10.41 0.76
C ASP A 150 8.76 9.99 2.08
N LEU A 151 9.54 8.91 2.05
CA LEU A 151 10.22 8.36 3.21
C LEU A 151 11.62 8.97 3.40
N TRP A 152 12.41 9.10 2.33
CA TRP A 152 13.83 9.50 2.42
C TRP A 152 14.19 10.82 1.73
N GLY A 153 13.36 11.34 0.84
CA GLY A 153 13.63 12.55 0.07
C GLY A 153 14.32 12.27 -1.26
N ASP A 154 15.49 12.87 -1.51
CA ASP A 154 16.26 12.60 -2.74
C ASP A 154 16.61 11.10 -2.80
N ILE A 155 16.54 10.48 -3.97
CA ILE A 155 16.84 9.05 -4.14
C ILE A 155 17.59 8.81 -5.44
N PRO A 156 18.48 7.81 -5.52
CA PRO A 156 18.96 7.32 -6.80
C PRO A 156 17.81 6.77 -7.67
N TYR A 157 17.56 7.34 -8.84
CA TYR A 157 16.44 6.87 -9.67
C TYR A 157 16.80 6.78 -11.14
N THR A 158 17.20 7.88 -11.76
CA THR A 158 17.43 7.93 -13.22
C THR A 158 18.68 7.14 -13.62
N ALA A 159 19.77 7.28 -12.85
CA ALA A 159 21.03 6.57 -13.07
C ALA A 159 21.08 5.18 -12.40
N ALA A 160 20.14 4.86 -11.54
CA ALA A 160 20.15 3.63 -10.76
C ALA A 160 19.76 2.40 -11.59
N GLY A 161 20.42 1.26 -11.30
CA GLY A 161 20.22 0.00 -12.01
C GLY A 161 20.80 -0.03 -13.44
N SER A 162 21.77 0.83 -13.74
CA SER A 162 22.37 0.97 -15.09
C SER A 162 23.34 -0.15 -15.49
N LEU A 163 23.63 -1.11 -14.61
CA LEU A 163 24.59 -2.19 -14.89
C LEU A 163 24.15 -3.01 -16.10
N ASN A 164 22.87 -3.38 -16.18
CA ASN A 164 22.34 -4.14 -17.32
C ASN A 164 22.28 -3.34 -18.62
N LEU A 165 22.38 -2.00 -18.55
CA LEU A 165 22.38 -1.10 -19.71
C LEU A 165 23.80 -0.83 -20.24
N SER A 166 24.77 -0.70 -19.34
CA SER A 166 26.12 -0.21 -19.67
C SER A 166 27.23 -1.23 -19.45
N SER A 167 26.93 -2.38 -18.86
CA SER A 167 27.90 -3.37 -18.37
C SER A 167 29.02 -2.77 -17.51
N THR A 168 28.77 -1.58 -16.93
CA THR A 168 29.73 -0.83 -16.13
C THR A 168 29.11 -0.57 -14.76
N ILE A 169 29.85 -0.87 -13.70
CA ILE A 169 29.44 -0.52 -12.34
C ILE A 169 29.54 0.99 -12.21
N SER A 170 28.40 1.64 -12.01
CA SER A 170 28.30 3.06 -11.73
C SER A 170 27.46 3.26 -10.48
N ASN A 171 28.02 4.02 -9.54
CA ASN A 171 27.33 4.41 -8.33
C ASN A 171 26.37 5.57 -8.67
N PRO A 172 25.05 5.38 -8.50
CA PRO A 172 24.08 6.34 -9.01
C PRO A 172 24.00 7.59 -8.12
N LYS A 173 23.87 8.74 -8.77
CA LYS A 173 23.57 10.02 -8.12
C LYS A 173 22.16 10.01 -7.53
N TYR A 174 21.95 10.86 -6.53
CA TYR A 174 20.64 11.12 -5.95
C TYR A 174 19.90 12.14 -6.82
N ASP A 175 18.78 11.72 -7.40
CA ASP A 175 17.87 12.61 -8.10
C ASP A 175 17.07 13.44 -7.09
N GLU A 176 16.85 14.72 -7.42
CA GLU A 176 16.18 15.66 -6.55
C GLU A 176 14.68 15.36 -6.43
N GLN A 177 14.18 15.31 -5.19
CA GLN A 177 12.83 14.87 -4.86
C GLN A 177 11.70 15.65 -5.57
N LYS A 178 11.80 16.99 -5.71
CA LYS A 178 10.78 17.81 -6.38
C LYS A 178 10.77 17.56 -7.89
N ALA A 179 11.95 17.44 -8.50
CA ALA A 179 12.10 17.14 -9.92
C ALA A 179 11.53 15.75 -10.26
N LEU A 180 11.81 14.74 -9.43
CA LEU A 180 11.21 13.41 -9.55
C LEU A 180 9.69 13.46 -9.42
N TYR A 181 9.15 14.14 -8.41
CA TYR A 181 7.70 14.27 -8.26
C TYR A 181 7.03 14.95 -9.47
N THR A 182 7.67 15.98 -10.01
CA THR A 182 7.20 16.69 -11.21
C THR A 182 7.17 15.75 -12.42
N SER A 183 8.21 14.94 -12.62
CA SER A 183 8.25 13.97 -13.71
C SER A 183 7.24 12.84 -13.51
N PHE A 184 7.06 12.35 -12.29
CA PHE A 184 6.07 11.32 -11.95
C PHE A 184 4.63 11.79 -12.28
N ILE A 185 4.28 13.02 -11.93
CA ILE A 185 2.95 13.57 -12.22
C ILE A 185 2.70 13.66 -13.73
N ALA A 186 3.70 14.11 -14.51
CA ALA A 186 3.60 14.19 -15.96
C ALA A 186 3.57 12.80 -16.62
N ASP A 187 4.40 11.87 -16.14
CA ASP A 187 4.42 10.50 -16.63
C ASP A 187 3.08 9.80 -16.37
N LEU A 188 2.48 9.96 -15.20
CA LEU A 188 1.18 9.36 -14.87
C LEU A 188 0.05 9.88 -15.77
N GLU A 189 0.10 11.14 -16.19
CA GLU A 189 -0.85 11.71 -17.17
C GLU A 189 -0.69 11.06 -18.55
N ALA A 190 0.55 10.92 -19.03
CA ALA A 190 0.85 10.26 -20.30
C ALA A 190 0.47 8.77 -20.26
N LEU A 191 0.72 8.10 -19.14
CA LEU A 191 0.37 6.69 -18.90
C LEU A 191 -1.15 6.51 -18.90
N ALA A 192 -1.90 7.34 -18.17
CA ALA A 192 -3.35 7.31 -18.19
C ALA A 192 -3.93 7.52 -19.61
N THR A 193 -3.37 8.48 -20.34
CA THR A 193 -3.74 8.73 -21.74
C THR A 193 -3.48 7.52 -22.63
N TYR A 194 -2.33 6.86 -22.49
CA TYR A 194 -2.01 5.63 -23.20
C TYR A 194 -3.07 4.55 -22.94
N PHE A 195 -3.39 4.28 -21.68
CA PHE A 195 -4.37 3.25 -21.31
C PHE A 195 -5.79 3.56 -21.81
N ASN A 196 -6.20 4.82 -21.83
CA ASN A 196 -7.51 5.24 -22.36
C ASN A 196 -7.63 5.07 -23.88
N THR A 197 -6.51 5.07 -24.61
CA THR A 197 -6.50 5.12 -26.09
C THR A 197 -6.02 3.84 -26.75
N ASN A 198 -5.61 2.84 -25.97
CA ASN A 198 -5.06 1.59 -26.47
C ASN A 198 -5.87 0.39 -25.94
N THR A 199 -5.77 -0.73 -26.65
CA THR A 199 -6.43 -1.98 -26.28
C THR A 199 -5.46 -2.95 -25.60
N THR A 200 -6.04 -3.89 -24.84
CA THR A 200 -5.26 -4.91 -24.15
C THR A 200 -4.72 -5.96 -25.12
N THR A 201 -3.66 -6.66 -24.72
CA THR A 201 -3.11 -7.81 -25.45
C THR A 201 -3.20 -9.06 -24.59
N SER A 202 -3.29 -10.25 -25.21
CA SER A 202 -3.32 -11.51 -24.46
C SER A 202 -2.06 -11.73 -23.61
N ALA A 203 -0.91 -11.20 -24.04
CA ALA A 203 0.32 -11.23 -23.25
C ALA A 203 0.18 -10.40 -21.97
N PHE A 204 -0.38 -9.19 -22.08
CA PHE A 204 -0.61 -8.32 -20.93
C PHE A 204 -1.60 -8.92 -19.94
N SER A 205 -2.78 -9.37 -20.39
CA SER A 205 -3.79 -9.96 -19.51
C SER A 205 -3.30 -11.18 -18.73
N LYS A 206 -2.41 -11.99 -19.31
CA LYS A 206 -1.83 -13.17 -18.61
C LYS A 206 -0.76 -12.80 -17.58
N SER A 207 -0.06 -11.69 -17.80
CA SER A 207 1.07 -11.25 -16.95
C SER A 207 0.64 -10.31 -15.84
N ASP A 208 -0.49 -9.62 -16.02
CA ASP A 208 -1.02 -8.67 -15.05
C ASP A 208 -1.81 -9.39 -13.95
N ILE A 209 -1.13 -9.71 -12.86
CA ILE A 209 -1.78 -10.30 -11.69
C ILE A 209 -2.60 -9.29 -10.88
N LEU A 210 -2.43 -7.98 -11.11
CA LEU A 210 -3.08 -6.91 -10.35
C LEU A 210 -4.44 -6.54 -10.94
N LEU A 211 -4.48 -6.12 -12.21
CA LEU A 211 -5.70 -5.61 -12.87
C LEU A 211 -6.15 -6.45 -14.08
N LYS A 212 -5.57 -7.64 -14.24
CA LYS A 212 -5.94 -8.65 -15.25
C LYS A 212 -5.92 -8.13 -16.70
N GLY A 213 -5.07 -7.14 -16.97
CA GLY A 213 -4.91 -6.49 -18.26
C GLY A 213 -6.02 -5.49 -18.60
N SER A 214 -6.80 -5.04 -17.61
CA SER A 214 -7.86 -4.05 -17.81
C SER A 214 -7.27 -2.67 -18.06
N MET A 215 -7.28 -2.25 -19.32
CA MET A 215 -6.79 -0.91 -19.73
C MET A 215 -7.55 0.20 -18.99
N ASN A 216 -8.86 0.05 -18.80
CA ASN A 216 -9.66 1.04 -18.06
C ASN A 216 -9.21 1.15 -16.59
N MET A 217 -8.94 0.03 -15.92
CA MET A 217 -8.49 0.06 -14.53
C MET A 217 -7.07 0.64 -14.41
N TRP A 218 -6.17 0.36 -15.36
CA TRP A 218 -4.85 0.98 -15.39
C TRP A 218 -4.89 2.50 -15.62
N ALA A 219 -5.78 2.97 -16.52
CA ALA A 219 -6.02 4.40 -16.69
C ALA A 219 -6.52 5.06 -15.40
N ARG A 220 -7.49 4.42 -14.72
CA ARG A 220 -8.01 4.86 -13.43
C ARG A 220 -6.94 4.89 -12.35
N TYR A 221 -6.11 3.85 -12.29
CA TYR A 221 -5.05 3.75 -11.31
C TYR A 221 -3.99 4.85 -11.52
N ALA A 222 -3.53 5.06 -12.76
CA ALA A 222 -2.57 6.11 -13.09
C ALA A 222 -3.11 7.51 -12.75
N ASN A 223 -4.37 7.81 -13.09
CA ASN A 223 -5.01 9.08 -12.73
C ASN A 223 -5.20 9.24 -11.22
N SER A 224 -5.63 8.19 -10.50
CA SER A 224 -5.80 8.26 -9.05
C SER A 224 -4.48 8.44 -8.31
N LEU A 225 -3.38 7.82 -8.79
CA LEU A 225 -2.03 8.11 -8.29
C LEU A 225 -1.62 9.55 -8.59
N ARG A 226 -1.87 10.05 -9.81
CA ARG A 226 -1.61 11.45 -10.17
C ARG A 226 -2.34 12.40 -9.23
N LEU A 227 -3.62 12.12 -8.93
CA LEU A 227 -4.41 12.87 -7.95
C LEU A 227 -3.76 12.83 -6.56
N ARG A 228 -3.31 11.66 -6.07
CA ARG A 228 -2.60 11.54 -4.79
C ARG A 228 -1.35 12.42 -4.77
N LEU A 229 -0.50 12.37 -5.80
CA LEU A 229 0.74 13.15 -5.85
C LEU A 229 0.48 14.66 -5.99
N LEU A 230 -0.52 15.07 -6.77
CA LEU A 230 -0.93 16.48 -6.85
C LEU A 230 -1.44 17.00 -5.51
N MET A 231 -2.26 16.20 -4.80
CA MET A 231 -2.71 16.56 -3.46
C MET A 231 -1.55 16.56 -2.44
N ARG A 232 -0.55 15.68 -2.60
CA ARG A 232 0.67 15.63 -1.78
C ARG A 232 1.43 16.96 -1.84
N ILE A 233 1.62 17.54 -3.02
CA ILE A 233 2.34 18.81 -3.21
C ILE A 233 1.50 20.06 -2.92
N SER A 234 0.18 19.92 -2.75
CA SER A 234 -0.77 21.04 -2.71
C SER A 234 -0.61 22.07 -1.59
N ARG A 235 0.28 21.84 -0.62
CA ARG A 235 0.62 22.79 0.45
C ARG A 235 1.85 23.65 0.13
N THR A 236 2.67 23.22 -0.81
CA THR A 236 3.91 23.90 -1.22
C THR A 236 3.85 24.41 -2.65
N ASP A 237 3.09 23.73 -3.53
CA ASP A 237 2.75 24.17 -4.88
C ASP A 237 1.24 24.04 -5.13
N GLU A 238 0.48 24.91 -4.47
CA GLU A 238 -0.99 24.93 -4.57
C GLU A 238 -1.47 25.34 -5.97
N ALA A 239 -0.74 26.20 -6.68
CA ALA A 239 -1.14 26.68 -8.00
C ALA A 239 -1.15 25.53 -9.02
N THR A 240 -0.08 24.75 -9.09
CA THR A 240 0.01 23.57 -9.95
C THR A 240 -1.03 22.52 -9.56
N ALA A 241 -1.13 22.21 -8.27
CA ALA A 241 -2.06 21.20 -7.76
C ALA A 241 -3.52 21.57 -8.08
N ARG A 242 -3.95 22.81 -7.76
CA ARG A 242 -5.31 23.28 -7.99
C ARG A 242 -5.69 23.20 -9.46
N THR A 243 -4.85 23.71 -10.35
CA THR A 243 -5.14 23.74 -11.79
C THR A 243 -5.30 22.33 -12.34
N ALA A 244 -4.35 21.44 -12.07
CA ALA A 244 -4.39 20.08 -12.60
C ALA A 244 -5.53 19.24 -12.00
N VAL A 245 -5.77 19.35 -10.69
CA VAL A 245 -6.83 18.58 -10.03
C VAL A 245 -8.21 19.04 -10.49
N LEU A 246 -8.49 20.34 -10.53
CA LEU A 246 -9.80 20.81 -11.01
C LEU A 246 -10.07 20.40 -12.47
N ALA A 247 -9.04 20.39 -13.32
CA ALA A 247 -9.16 19.88 -14.69
C ALA A 247 -9.50 18.38 -14.73
N MET A 248 -8.85 17.55 -13.90
CA MET A 248 -9.17 16.12 -13.78
C MET A 248 -10.61 15.89 -13.31
N LEU A 249 -11.04 16.63 -12.28
CA LEU A 249 -12.38 16.47 -11.68
C LEU A 249 -13.51 16.95 -12.59
N ALA A 250 -13.21 17.87 -13.52
CA ALA A 250 -14.18 18.35 -14.50
C ALA A 250 -14.42 17.36 -15.66
N ASN A 251 -13.50 16.41 -15.92
CA ASN A 251 -13.60 15.51 -17.08
C ASN A 251 -13.18 14.06 -16.75
N GLN A 252 -14.15 13.27 -16.27
CA GLN A 252 -13.92 11.86 -15.97
C GLN A 252 -13.73 10.96 -17.21
N ALA A 253 -14.08 11.42 -18.41
CA ALA A 253 -13.85 10.63 -19.62
C ALA A 253 -12.35 10.56 -19.96
N THR A 254 -11.60 11.65 -19.71
CA THR A 254 -10.14 11.69 -19.89
C THR A 254 -9.39 11.35 -18.62
N SER A 255 -9.96 11.68 -17.46
CA SER A 255 -9.39 11.39 -16.14
C SER A 255 -10.29 10.47 -15.32
N PRO A 256 -10.58 9.23 -15.78
CA PRO A 256 -11.35 8.30 -14.96
C PRO A 256 -10.55 7.98 -13.69
N LEU A 257 -11.24 7.77 -12.57
CA LEU A 257 -10.63 7.56 -11.26
C LEU A 257 -11.09 6.24 -10.64
N ILE A 258 -10.29 5.72 -9.70
CA ILE A 258 -10.68 4.70 -8.73
C ILE A 258 -11.56 5.39 -7.67
N ASP A 259 -12.81 5.74 -8.00
CA ASP A 259 -13.72 6.43 -7.08
C ASP A 259 -15.03 5.66 -6.83
N GLY A 260 -15.02 4.36 -7.16
CA GLY A 260 -16.15 3.45 -7.08
C GLY A 260 -17.24 3.83 -8.08
N ASP A 261 -16.87 4.23 -9.30
CA ASP A 261 -17.78 4.75 -10.34
C ASP A 261 -18.71 5.86 -9.81
N ASN A 262 -18.14 6.68 -8.91
CA ASN A 262 -18.84 7.76 -8.23
C ASN A 262 -20.13 7.31 -7.50
N THR A 263 -20.24 6.04 -7.07
CA THR A 263 -21.33 5.52 -6.22
C THR A 263 -20.85 5.19 -4.80
N ALA A 264 -21.75 5.29 -3.82
CA ALA A 264 -21.51 4.89 -2.44
C ALA A 264 -21.60 3.37 -2.25
N GLU A 265 -22.47 2.71 -3.01
CA GLU A 265 -22.59 1.26 -3.06
C GLU A 265 -21.62 0.74 -4.12
N TYR A 266 -20.53 0.13 -3.66
CA TYR A 266 -19.44 -0.31 -4.53
C TYR A 266 -18.86 -1.63 -4.04
N ASN A 267 -18.15 -2.33 -4.92
CA ASN A 267 -17.44 -3.55 -4.57
C ASN A 267 -15.93 -3.30 -4.54
N PRO A 268 -15.27 -3.35 -3.36
CA PRO A 268 -13.81 -3.20 -3.26
C PRO A 268 -13.04 -4.15 -4.17
N ALA A 269 -13.51 -5.40 -4.34
CA ALA A 269 -12.80 -6.41 -5.12
C ALA A 269 -12.63 -6.06 -6.61
N THR A 270 -13.53 -5.25 -7.16
CA THR A 270 -13.55 -4.88 -8.59
C THR A 270 -13.24 -3.41 -8.84
N SER A 271 -13.40 -2.57 -7.82
CA SER A 271 -13.28 -1.11 -7.96
C SER A 271 -11.97 -0.58 -7.40
N ASP A 272 -11.43 -1.19 -6.34
CA ASP A 272 -10.17 -0.77 -5.72
C ASP A 272 -8.98 -1.48 -6.38
N VAL A 273 -7.79 -0.90 -6.23
CA VAL A 273 -6.55 -1.52 -6.70
C VAL A 273 -5.93 -2.30 -5.55
N LEU A 274 -6.25 -3.58 -5.52
CA LEU A 274 -5.89 -4.50 -4.45
C LEU A 274 -5.03 -5.65 -5.01
N LEU A 275 -3.83 -5.81 -4.47
CA LEU A 275 -2.97 -6.95 -4.79
C LEU A 275 -3.48 -8.18 -4.02
N GLN A 276 -4.27 -9.01 -4.71
CA GLN A 276 -4.87 -10.20 -4.14
C GLN A 276 -3.81 -11.23 -3.75
N THR A 277 -4.04 -11.93 -2.64
CA THR A 277 -3.17 -13.03 -2.21
C THR A 277 -3.15 -14.14 -3.26
N LEU A 278 -1.97 -14.74 -3.50
CA LEU A 278 -1.88 -15.93 -4.34
C LEU A 278 -2.72 -17.07 -3.76
N THR A 279 -3.30 -17.90 -4.63
CA THR A 279 -4.26 -18.95 -4.25
C THR A 279 -3.70 -19.96 -3.24
N ASN A 280 -2.40 -20.22 -3.29
CA ASN A 280 -1.66 -21.11 -2.40
C ASN A 280 -1.08 -20.41 -1.14
N SER A 281 -1.31 -19.11 -0.95
CA SER A 281 -0.86 -18.40 0.25
C SER A 281 -1.66 -18.88 1.46
N THR A 282 -0.94 -19.33 2.49
CA THR A 282 -1.47 -19.72 3.81
C THR A 282 -1.01 -18.78 4.93
N SER A 283 -0.20 -17.77 4.60
CA SER A 283 0.27 -16.78 5.57
C SER A 283 -0.85 -15.83 5.98
N ASP A 284 -0.91 -15.52 7.27
CA ASP A 284 -1.68 -14.41 7.84
C ASP A 284 -0.72 -13.40 8.51
N LEU A 285 -1.27 -12.46 9.29
CA LEU A 285 -0.49 -11.42 9.97
C LEU A 285 -0.43 -11.61 11.49
N ARG A 286 -0.79 -12.78 12.01
CA ARG A 286 -0.89 -13.02 13.45
C ARG A 286 0.44 -12.71 14.14
N ASP A 287 1.51 -13.37 13.69
CA ASP A 287 2.85 -13.19 14.27
C ASP A 287 3.36 -11.76 14.04
N ALA A 288 3.02 -11.16 12.91
CA ALA A 288 3.43 -9.80 12.57
C ALA A 288 2.87 -8.76 13.56
N PHE A 289 1.62 -8.97 14.00
CA PHE A 289 0.94 -8.10 14.94
C PHE A 289 1.26 -8.44 16.40
N PHE A 290 1.39 -9.72 16.76
CA PHE A 290 1.75 -10.16 18.12
C PHE A 290 3.17 -9.76 18.51
N GLU A 291 4.14 -9.89 17.60
CA GLU A 291 5.51 -9.44 17.86
C GLU A 291 5.68 -7.93 17.66
N GLY A 292 4.77 -7.31 16.93
CA GLY A 292 4.74 -5.88 16.65
C GLY A 292 3.80 -5.17 17.61
N SER A 293 2.72 -4.63 17.06
CA SER A 293 1.69 -3.93 17.82
C SER A 293 0.32 -4.29 17.29
N TRP A 294 -0.56 -4.77 18.17
CA TRP A 294 -1.92 -5.17 17.84
C TRP A 294 -2.98 -4.49 18.71
N TYR A 295 -2.61 -3.52 19.56
CA TYR A 295 -3.56 -2.78 20.38
C TYR A 295 -4.24 -1.66 19.59
N ALA A 296 -5.48 -1.35 19.97
CA ALA A 296 -6.20 -0.20 19.43
C ALA A 296 -5.47 1.11 19.77
N THR A 297 -5.47 2.04 18.83
CA THR A 297 -4.80 3.33 19.00
C THR A 297 -5.73 4.34 19.66
N ASP A 298 -5.19 5.11 20.61
CA ASP A 298 -5.96 5.99 21.50
C ASP A 298 -6.79 7.01 20.70
N TYR A 299 -6.13 7.78 19.85
CA TYR A 299 -6.80 8.82 19.07
C TYR A 299 -7.86 8.25 18.12
N ALA A 300 -7.57 7.13 17.43
CA ALA A 300 -8.54 6.52 16.53
C ALA A 300 -9.79 6.07 17.29
N LEU A 301 -9.62 5.22 18.31
CA LEU A 301 -10.76 4.60 18.95
C LEU A 301 -11.45 5.54 19.95
N ASN A 302 -10.71 6.11 20.89
CA ASN A 302 -11.28 6.89 21.99
C ASN A 302 -11.69 8.31 21.57
N THR A 303 -10.96 8.93 20.64
CA THR A 303 -11.23 10.34 20.25
C THR A 303 -12.14 10.46 19.02
N LEU A 304 -11.98 9.60 18.02
CA LEU A 304 -12.76 9.70 16.77
C LEU A 304 -13.92 8.71 16.71
N MET A 305 -13.66 7.42 16.88
CA MET A 305 -14.62 6.36 16.53
C MET A 305 -15.70 6.17 17.58
N LEU A 306 -15.35 6.07 18.87
CA LEU A 306 -16.34 5.87 19.94
C LEU A 306 -17.34 7.03 20.05
N PRO A 307 -16.93 8.31 20.05
CA PRO A 307 -17.88 9.42 20.09
C PRO A 307 -18.79 9.48 18.85
N ALA A 308 -18.34 8.95 17.72
CA ALA A 308 -19.11 8.90 16.49
C ALA A 308 -20.07 7.70 16.40
N ASN A 309 -19.98 6.72 17.33
CA ASN A 309 -20.59 5.39 17.17
C ASN A 309 -20.22 4.76 15.81
N ASP A 310 -18.93 4.79 15.48
CA ASP A 310 -18.44 4.43 14.16
C ASP A 310 -18.71 2.94 13.81
N PRO A 311 -19.39 2.65 12.68
CA PRO A 311 -19.76 1.29 12.31
C PRO A 311 -18.58 0.43 11.85
N ARG A 312 -17.36 1.00 11.78
CA ARG A 312 -16.13 0.25 11.50
C ARG A 312 -15.50 -0.35 12.76
N ILE A 313 -15.87 0.11 13.97
CA ILE A 313 -15.32 -0.42 15.23
C ILE A 313 -15.33 -1.95 15.29
N PRO A 314 -16.46 -2.67 15.05
CA PRO A 314 -16.51 -4.12 15.24
C PRO A 314 -15.70 -4.92 14.20
N VAL A 315 -15.26 -4.30 13.10
CA VAL A 315 -14.42 -4.96 12.09
C VAL A 315 -12.97 -4.46 12.11
N ILE A 316 -12.69 -3.38 12.84
CA ILE A 316 -11.33 -2.88 13.06
C ILE A 316 -10.77 -3.40 14.39
N TYR A 317 -11.60 -3.52 15.42
CA TYR A 317 -11.17 -3.89 16.76
C TYR A 317 -12.00 -5.01 17.37
N ASP A 318 -11.33 -5.82 18.18
CA ASP A 318 -11.90 -6.79 19.10
C ASP A 318 -11.91 -6.24 20.53
N LYS A 319 -12.94 -6.64 21.28
CA LYS A 319 -12.92 -6.48 22.75
C LYS A 319 -12.04 -7.61 23.30
N PHE A 320 -10.79 -7.28 23.64
CA PHE A 320 -9.88 -8.22 24.29
C PHE A 320 -10.41 -8.63 25.67
N GLY A 321 -9.62 -9.32 26.49
CA GLY A 321 -10.11 -9.77 27.79
C GLY A 321 -9.12 -10.62 28.55
N ARG A 322 -9.65 -11.42 29.48
CA ARG A 322 -8.86 -12.27 30.37
C ARG A 322 -9.34 -13.70 30.33
N THR A 323 -8.41 -14.63 30.40
CA THR A 323 -8.73 -16.03 30.71
C THR A 323 -8.92 -16.17 32.22
N VAL A 324 -10.08 -16.63 32.63
CA VAL A 324 -10.43 -16.88 34.04
C VAL A 324 -10.86 -18.33 34.23
N LYS A 325 -10.77 -18.84 35.47
CA LYS A 325 -11.25 -20.19 35.80
C LYS A 325 -12.75 -20.16 36.08
N ILE A 326 -13.54 -20.83 35.24
CA ILE A 326 -14.96 -21.09 35.48
C ILE A 326 -15.14 -22.61 35.53
N ASN A 327 -15.63 -23.14 36.64
CA ASN A 327 -15.79 -24.58 36.85
C ASN A 327 -14.50 -25.39 36.57
N ASN A 328 -13.37 -24.88 37.05
CA ASN A 328 -12.02 -25.44 36.85
C ASN A 328 -11.55 -25.54 35.38
N ARG A 329 -12.20 -24.82 34.46
CA ARG A 329 -11.78 -24.70 33.05
C ARG A 329 -11.36 -23.26 32.76
N ASP A 330 -10.38 -23.12 31.89
CA ASP A 330 -9.97 -21.83 31.36
C ASP A 330 -11.02 -21.33 30.37
N VAL A 331 -11.60 -20.18 30.65
CA VAL A 331 -12.59 -19.51 29.80
C VAL A 331 -12.11 -18.10 29.53
N PHE A 332 -11.99 -17.75 28.25
CA PHE A 332 -11.70 -16.37 27.86
C PHE A 332 -12.96 -15.51 28.00
N VAL A 333 -12.88 -14.45 28.80
CA VAL A 333 -13.97 -13.49 29.04
C VAL A 333 -13.57 -12.17 28.42
N GLN A 334 -14.33 -11.77 27.40
CA GLN A 334 -14.18 -10.47 26.73
C GLN A 334 -14.58 -9.31 27.65
N ASN A 335 -13.92 -8.17 27.48
CA ASN A 335 -14.31 -6.91 28.09
C ASN A 335 -15.71 -6.49 27.62
N ALA A 336 -16.44 -5.75 28.45
CA ALA A 336 -17.77 -5.27 28.11
C ALA A 336 -17.75 -4.23 26.97
N ASN A 337 -16.81 -3.30 27.05
CA ASN A 337 -16.71 -2.12 26.19
C ASN A 337 -15.41 -2.11 25.39
N TYR A 338 -15.46 -1.48 24.22
CA TYR A 338 -14.27 -1.09 23.47
C TYR A 338 -13.58 0.06 24.19
N ARG A 339 -12.25 0.00 24.28
CA ARG A 339 -11.41 1.08 24.81
C ARG A 339 -10.00 0.94 24.29
N ALA A 340 -9.39 2.02 23.81
CA ALA A 340 -7.97 2.01 23.49
C ALA A 340 -7.14 2.41 24.71
N MET A 341 -5.91 1.93 24.74
CA MET A 341 -4.97 2.24 25.80
C MET A 341 -4.58 3.72 25.74
N PRO A 342 -4.62 4.48 26.85
CA PRO A 342 -4.26 5.89 26.83
C PRO A 342 -2.81 6.11 26.41
N ILE A 343 -2.59 7.08 25.52
CA ILE A 343 -1.25 7.41 25.02
C ILE A 343 -0.31 7.94 26.11
N THR A 344 -0.87 8.43 27.22
CA THR A 344 -0.14 8.99 28.36
C THR A 344 0.41 7.94 29.33
N PHE A 345 0.09 6.66 29.16
CA PHE A 345 0.57 5.61 30.06
C PHE A 345 2.09 5.42 29.94
N THR A 346 2.73 5.18 31.09
CA THR A 346 4.12 4.69 31.15
C THR A 346 4.19 3.24 30.69
N THR A 347 5.37 2.76 30.28
CA THR A 347 5.58 1.36 29.86
C THR A 347 5.06 0.36 30.90
N ALA A 348 5.34 0.57 32.19
CA ALA A 348 4.87 -0.31 33.26
C ALA A 348 3.33 -0.35 33.38
N GLN A 349 2.66 0.79 33.21
CA GLN A 349 1.20 0.84 33.20
C GLN A 349 0.63 0.10 31.98
N GLN A 350 1.22 0.29 30.80
CA GLN A 350 0.83 -0.43 29.60
C GLN A 350 0.94 -1.96 29.81
N GLU A 351 2.08 -2.42 30.33
CA GLU A 351 2.37 -3.83 30.64
C GLU A 351 1.37 -4.46 31.61
N SER A 352 1.03 -3.77 32.68
CA SER A 352 0.11 -4.31 33.70
C SER A 352 -1.36 -4.39 33.27
N SER A 353 -1.75 -3.72 32.17
CA SER A 353 -3.15 -3.47 31.84
C SER A 353 -3.56 -3.88 30.43
N PHE A 354 -2.69 -4.54 29.66
CA PHE A 354 -2.99 -4.93 28.27
C PHE A 354 -4.33 -5.68 28.11
N ALA A 355 -4.66 -6.58 29.05
CA ALA A 355 -5.89 -7.38 29.02
C ALA A 355 -7.18 -6.54 29.11
N ASP A 356 -7.08 -5.27 29.52
CA ASP A 356 -8.21 -4.35 29.60
C ASP A 356 -8.56 -3.70 28.26
N TYR A 357 -7.65 -3.61 27.30
CA TYR A 357 -7.84 -2.75 26.13
C TYR A 357 -8.13 -3.51 24.85
N SER A 358 -8.85 -2.86 23.94
CA SER A 358 -9.16 -3.38 22.61
C SER A 358 -7.91 -3.62 21.80
N VAL A 359 -7.99 -4.62 20.94
CA VAL A 359 -6.95 -5.05 20.00
C VAL A 359 -7.50 -5.00 18.58
N LEU A 360 -6.64 -5.05 17.58
CA LEU A 360 -7.03 -5.22 16.18
C LEU A 360 -7.90 -6.47 16.04
N ASP A 361 -8.95 -6.36 15.24
CA ASP A 361 -9.90 -7.44 15.01
C ASP A 361 -9.20 -8.69 14.46
N SER A 362 -9.49 -9.81 15.11
CA SER A 362 -8.84 -11.08 14.83
C SER A 362 -9.20 -11.63 13.44
N ALA A 363 -10.45 -11.48 13.02
CA ALA A 363 -10.94 -11.99 11.73
C ALA A 363 -10.48 -11.14 10.55
N THR A 364 -10.43 -9.81 10.71
CA THR A 364 -10.01 -8.85 9.69
C THR A 364 -8.51 -8.85 9.50
N PHE A 365 -7.72 -8.79 10.60
CA PHE A 365 -6.28 -8.53 10.51
C PHE A 365 -5.42 -9.74 10.86
N LEU A 366 -5.56 -10.29 12.07
CA LEU A 366 -4.59 -11.25 12.60
C LEU A 366 -4.61 -12.56 11.81
N PHE A 367 -5.80 -13.15 11.61
CA PHE A 367 -5.94 -14.48 11.05
C PHE A 367 -6.46 -14.48 9.60
N ASN A 368 -6.42 -13.32 8.93
CA ASN A 368 -6.95 -13.19 7.58
C ASN A 368 -5.90 -13.56 6.53
N GLN A 369 -5.93 -14.82 6.09
CA GLN A 369 -5.03 -15.32 5.04
C GLN A 369 -5.33 -14.79 3.64
N LYS A 370 -6.45 -14.08 3.47
CA LYS A 370 -6.91 -13.51 2.19
C LYS A 370 -6.79 -11.99 2.16
N LEU A 371 -6.14 -11.38 3.17
CA LEU A 371 -5.96 -9.94 3.23
C LEU A 371 -5.13 -9.45 2.02
N PRO A 372 -5.66 -8.57 1.17
CA PRO A 372 -4.93 -8.08 0.00
C PRO A 372 -3.91 -7.00 0.39
N GLY A 373 -2.91 -6.81 -0.47
CA GLY A 373 -2.12 -5.58 -0.45
C GLY A 373 -2.93 -4.40 -0.98
N ILE A 374 -2.84 -3.23 -0.35
CA ILE A 374 -3.67 -2.06 -0.67
C ILE A 374 -2.82 -0.99 -1.37
N LEU A 375 -3.09 -0.72 -2.64
CA LEU A 375 -2.38 0.31 -3.41
C LEU A 375 -3.14 1.63 -3.43
N ILE A 376 -4.43 1.59 -3.83
CA ILE A 376 -5.33 2.74 -3.80
C ILE A 376 -6.78 2.28 -3.66
N THR A 377 -7.57 3.02 -2.88
CA THR A 377 -8.98 2.72 -2.63
C THR A 377 -9.89 3.83 -3.12
N SER A 378 -11.14 3.48 -3.40
CA SER A 378 -12.20 4.40 -3.79
C SER A 378 -12.50 5.42 -2.70
N SER A 379 -12.47 4.97 -1.44
CA SER A 379 -12.65 5.85 -0.27
C SER A 379 -11.55 6.90 -0.18
N GLU A 380 -10.28 6.52 -0.35
CA GLU A 380 -9.16 7.46 -0.39
C GLU A 380 -9.35 8.51 -1.48
N VAL A 381 -9.65 8.09 -2.71
CA VAL A 381 -9.82 9.00 -3.85
C VAL A 381 -10.99 9.95 -3.62
N ASN A 382 -12.10 9.48 -3.04
CA ASN A 382 -13.20 10.37 -2.69
C ASN A 382 -12.85 11.32 -1.53
N PHE A 383 -11.98 10.96 -0.59
CA PHE A 383 -11.44 11.94 0.37
C PHE A 383 -10.53 12.98 -0.29
N LEU A 384 -9.71 12.60 -1.27
CA LEU A 384 -8.89 13.54 -2.05
C LEU A 384 -9.78 14.51 -2.84
N LYS A 385 -10.84 14.00 -3.47
CA LYS A 385 -11.87 14.82 -4.14
C LYS A 385 -12.56 15.77 -3.16
N ALA A 386 -12.94 15.29 -1.98
CA ALA A 386 -13.58 16.10 -0.95
C ALA A 386 -12.68 17.26 -0.50
N GLU A 387 -11.39 16.99 -0.26
CA GLU A 387 -10.42 18.04 0.06
C GLU A 387 -10.29 19.06 -1.08
N ALA A 388 -10.12 18.60 -2.31
CA ALA A 388 -9.96 19.48 -3.47
C ALA A 388 -11.19 20.38 -3.68
N PHE A 389 -12.40 19.83 -3.58
CA PHE A 389 -13.63 20.60 -3.71
C PHE A 389 -13.84 21.58 -2.55
N GLU A 390 -13.51 21.21 -1.31
CA GLU A 390 -13.67 22.13 -0.18
C GLU A 390 -12.65 23.28 -0.23
N ARG A 391 -11.43 23.03 -0.74
CA ARG A 391 -10.40 24.06 -0.88
C ARG A 391 -10.59 24.96 -2.11
N TRP A 392 -10.98 24.36 -3.24
CA TRP A 392 -10.87 25.03 -4.55
C TRP A 392 -12.13 24.97 -5.40
N GLY A 393 -13.09 24.11 -5.06
CA GLY A 393 -14.33 23.91 -5.78
C GLY A 393 -15.51 24.50 -5.03
N ASN A 394 -16.51 23.65 -4.78
CA ASN A 394 -17.68 24.03 -3.99
C ASN A 394 -17.96 22.99 -2.90
N THR A 395 -18.49 23.49 -1.77
CA THR A 395 -18.79 22.69 -0.58
C THR A 395 -19.84 21.60 -0.81
N ALA A 396 -20.77 21.75 -1.76
CA ALA A 396 -21.76 20.72 -2.03
C ALA A 396 -21.12 19.47 -2.66
N SER A 397 -20.27 19.67 -3.68
CA SER A 397 -19.45 18.60 -4.27
C SER A 397 -18.49 17.99 -3.25
N ALA A 398 -17.91 18.82 -2.37
CA ALA A 398 -17.06 18.33 -1.28
C ALA A 398 -17.81 17.42 -0.32
N LYS A 399 -19.02 17.81 0.10
CA LYS A 399 -19.89 16.99 0.95
C LYS A 399 -20.24 15.67 0.26
N THR A 400 -20.66 15.71 -1.01
CA THR A 400 -20.99 14.49 -1.77
C THR A 400 -19.81 13.52 -1.84
N ALA A 401 -18.60 14.03 -2.10
CA ALA A 401 -17.40 13.19 -2.14
C ALA A 401 -17.06 12.63 -0.75
N TYR A 402 -17.16 13.45 0.31
CA TYR A 402 -16.90 13.04 1.69
C TYR A 402 -17.88 11.95 2.17
N ASP A 403 -19.19 12.15 1.97
CA ASP A 403 -20.21 11.18 2.36
C ASP A 403 -20.00 9.83 1.65
N LYS A 404 -19.63 9.86 0.36
CA LYS A 404 -19.24 8.65 -0.39
C LYS A 404 -18.00 8.00 0.22
N ALA A 405 -16.96 8.78 0.52
CA ALA A 405 -15.74 8.25 1.11
C ALA A 405 -15.99 7.54 2.44
N LEU A 406 -16.86 8.09 3.30
CA LEU A 406 -17.28 7.46 4.56
C LEU A 406 -17.98 6.12 4.31
N ARG A 407 -18.98 6.09 3.42
CA ARG A 407 -19.71 4.86 3.07
C ARG A 407 -18.79 3.80 2.50
N GLN A 408 -17.93 4.19 1.57
CA GLN A 408 -16.95 3.30 0.96
C GLN A 408 -15.94 2.77 1.99
N SER A 409 -15.52 3.60 2.96
CA SER A 409 -14.64 3.11 4.04
C SER A 409 -15.34 2.06 4.92
N VAL A 410 -16.64 2.20 5.20
CA VAL A 410 -17.40 1.18 5.94
C VAL A 410 -17.44 -0.11 5.14
N THR A 411 -17.86 -0.03 3.87
CA THR A 411 -17.89 -1.20 2.97
C THR A 411 -16.52 -1.87 2.86
N PHE A 412 -15.44 -1.10 2.75
CA PHE A 412 -14.09 -1.63 2.63
C PHE A 412 -13.67 -2.51 3.82
N TYR A 413 -13.82 -2.02 5.06
CA TYR A 413 -13.42 -2.81 6.23
C TYR A 413 -14.31 -4.02 6.47
N HIS A 414 -15.62 -3.90 6.20
CA HIS A 414 -16.52 -5.05 6.24
C HIS A 414 -16.21 -6.07 5.15
N TYR A 415 -15.77 -5.63 3.97
CA TYR A 415 -15.24 -6.51 2.92
C TYR A 415 -13.99 -7.25 3.40
N LEU A 416 -13.00 -6.56 3.98
CA LEU A 416 -11.78 -7.20 4.50
C LEU A 416 -12.11 -8.26 5.56
N ASN A 417 -12.99 -7.96 6.50
CA ASN A 417 -13.46 -8.91 7.51
C ASN A 417 -14.08 -10.16 6.87
N ASN A 418 -14.92 -9.99 5.85
CA ASN A 418 -15.63 -11.07 5.18
C ASN A 418 -14.76 -11.90 4.20
N LEU A 419 -13.53 -11.47 3.89
CA LEU A 419 -12.58 -12.27 3.11
C LEU A 419 -12.10 -13.51 3.86
N ASN A 420 -12.12 -13.47 5.20
CA ASN A 420 -11.74 -14.60 6.02
C ASN A 420 -12.91 -15.60 6.10
N GLN A 421 -12.89 -16.63 5.26
CA GLN A 421 -13.94 -17.65 5.20
C GLN A 421 -13.44 -18.99 5.78
N GLY A 422 -13.98 -19.40 6.93
CA GLY A 422 -13.71 -20.70 7.58
C GLY A 422 -13.25 -20.61 9.03
N GLY A 423 -13.12 -21.75 9.73
CA GLY A 423 -12.27 -21.88 10.92
C GLY A 423 -12.71 -21.27 12.26
N GLY A 424 -14.01 -21.01 12.49
CA GLY A 424 -14.50 -20.57 13.80
C GLY A 424 -14.31 -19.09 14.14
N TYR A 425 -13.94 -18.27 13.15
CA TYR A 425 -13.88 -16.81 13.29
C TYR A 425 -15.25 -16.16 13.04
N ARG A 426 -15.48 -15.01 13.67
CA ARG A 426 -16.76 -14.30 13.60
C ARG A 426 -16.71 -13.25 12.48
N ASN A 427 -17.34 -13.57 11.35
CA ASN A 427 -17.61 -12.57 10.32
C ASN A 427 -18.73 -11.64 10.82
N VAL A 428 -18.46 -10.34 10.79
CA VAL A 428 -19.42 -9.33 11.21
C VAL A 428 -20.32 -9.01 10.03
N THR A 429 -21.63 -9.12 10.24
CA THR A 429 -22.61 -8.71 9.24
C THR A 429 -22.47 -7.21 8.98
N ALA A 430 -22.37 -6.84 7.70
CA ALA A 430 -22.32 -5.44 7.32
C ALA A 430 -23.57 -4.68 7.82
N PRO A 431 -23.41 -3.45 8.33
CA PRO A 431 -24.54 -2.64 8.77
C PRO A 431 -25.48 -2.33 7.60
N SER A 432 -26.77 -2.16 7.87
CA SER A 432 -27.73 -1.71 6.86
C SER A 432 -27.39 -0.30 6.37
N ALA A 433 -27.80 0.02 5.13
CA ALA A 433 -27.63 1.36 4.57
C ALA A 433 -28.16 2.45 5.51
N SER A 434 -29.31 2.23 6.16
CA SER A 434 -29.89 3.16 7.13
C SER A 434 -29.02 3.45 8.35
N VAL A 435 -28.28 2.45 8.87
CA VAL A 435 -27.35 2.64 9.99
C VAL A 435 -26.16 3.50 9.54
N VAL A 436 -25.61 3.20 8.35
CA VAL A 436 -24.50 3.98 7.79
C VAL A 436 -24.97 5.40 7.42
N ASP A 437 -26.19 5.57 6.94
CA ASP A 437 -26.80 6.86 6.65
C ASP A 437 -26.94 7.71 7.91
N ALA A 438 -27.46 7.14 8.99
CA ALA A 438 -27.56 7.83 10.28
C ALA A 438 -26.19 8.25 10.81
N TRP A 439 -25.17 7.38 10.70
CA TRP A 439 -23.80 7.71 11.09
C TRP A 439 -23.21 8.87 10.28
N VAL A 440 -23.34 8.83 8.95
CA VAL A 440 -22.82 9.90 8.08
C VAL A 440 -23.53 11.24 8.32
N ASN A 441 -24.84 11.22 8.59
CA ASN A 441 -25.65 12.44 8.66
C ASN A 441 -25.85 13.02 10.07
N SER A 442 -25.64 12.23 11.13
CA SER A 442 -26.01 12.63 12.49
C SER A 442 -24.97 12.29 13.57
N SER A 443 -23.70 12.04 13.20
CA SER A 443 -22.62 11.76 14.17
C SER A 443 -21.60 12.88 14.24
N THR A 444 -20.58 12.74 15.09
CA THR A 444 -19.41 13.64 15.11
C THR A 444 -18.56 13.54 13.84
N ALA A 445 -18.78 12.54 12.98
CA ALA A 445 -18.17 12.45 11.66
C ALA A 445 -18.96 13.21 10.57
N THR A 446 -20.10 13.81 10.89
CA THR A 446 -20.93 14.51 9.90
C THR A 446 -20.25 15.75 9.35
N TYR A 447 -20.33 15.93 8.03
CA TYR A 447 -19.74 17.05 7.30
C TYR A 447 -20.43 18.38 7.60
N THR A 448 -19.99 19.07 8.66
CA THR A 448 -20.58 20.33 9.14
C THR A 448 -19.54 21.29 9.68
N GLY A 449 -19.95 22.53 9.97
CA GLY A 449 -19.09 23.58 10.53
C GLY A 449 -18.40 24.46 9.49
N SER A 450 -17.36 25.17 9.95
CA SER A 450 -16.53 26.04 9.11
C SER A 450 -15.72 25.22 8.10
N SER A 451 -15.15 25.88 7.09
CA SER A 451 -14.31 25.19 6.10
C SER A 451 -13.10 24.48 6.76
N ALA A 452 -12.47 25.12 7.75
CA ALA A 452 -11.40 24.50 8.52
C ALA A 452 -11.85 23.26 9.31
N ALA A 453 -13.07 23.28 9.89
CA ALA A 453 -13.63 22.12 10.58
C ALA A 453 -13.94 20.97 9.60
N LYS A 454 -14.50 21.28 8.43
CA LYS A 454 -14.76 20.31 7.36
C LYS A 454 -13.49 19.66 6.81
N LEU A 455 -12.44 20.45 6.61
CA LEU A 455 -11.13 19.92 6.21
C LEU A 455 -10.55 19.00 7.29
N THR A 456 -10.69 19.38 8.56
CA THR A 456 -10.28 18.53 9.70
C THR A 456 -11.01 17.18 9.69
N LEU A 457 -12.32 17.17 9.42
CA LEU A 457 -13.11 15.94 9.27
C LEU A 457 -12.58 15.08 8.12
N ILE A 458 -12.33 15.67 6.94
CA ILE A 458 -11.77 14.96 5.78
C ILE A 458 -10.42 14.33 6.14
N TYR A 459 -9.52 15.07 6.78
CA TYR A 459 -8.18 14.60 7.13
C TYR A 459 -8.22 13.45 8.15
N ASN A 460 -8.99 13.61 9.22
CA ASN A 460 -9.14 12.60 10.26
C ASN A 460 -9.75 11.31 9.72
N GLN A 461 -10.78 11.41 8.89
CA GLN A 461 -11.47 10.23 8.35
C GLN A 461 -10.65 9.51 7.27
N LYS A 462 -9.87 10.25 6.47
CA LYS A 462 -8.89 9.65 5.55
C LYS A 462 -7.76 8.94 6.31
N TRP A 463 -7.24 9.55 7.37
CA TRP A 463 -6.24 8.92 8.25
C TRP A 463 -6.77 7.63 8.90
N LEU A 464 -8.02 7.64 9.41
CA LEU A 464 -8.68 6.44 9.92
C LEU A 464 -8.82 5.35 8.85
N HIS A 465 -9.14 5.73 7.61
CA HIS A 465 -9.29 4.79 6.49
C HIS A 465 -7.98 4.10 6.10
N TYR A 466 -6.84 4.80 6.15
CA TYR A 466 -5.55 4.18 5.88
C TYR A 466 -5.20 3.12 6.94
N GLY A 467 -5.47 3.43 8.21
CA GLY A 467 -5.23 2.54 9.33
C GLY A 467 -3.81 1.94 9.34
N VAL A 468 -3.67 0.75 9.93
CA VAL A 468 -2.35 0.11 10.10
C VAL A 468 -1.74 -0.38 8.79
N LEU A 469 -2.55 -0.82 7.83
CA LEU A 469 -2.08 -1.43 6.57
C LEU A 469 -1.54 -0.41 5.56
N GLN A 470 -1.92 0.86 5.67
CA GLN A 470 -1.42 1.95 4.81
C GLN A 470 -0.72 3.04 5.63
N SER A 471 0.00 2.63 6.68
CA SER A 471 0.67 3.54 7.61
C SER A 471 1.65 4.52 6.94
N THR A 472 2.29 4.13 5.82
CA THR A 472 3.17 5.02 5.05
C THR A 472 2.41 6.23 4.48
N GLU A 473 1.25 6.00 3.88
CA GLU A 473 0.39 7.07 3.36
C GLU A 473 -0.21 7.91 4.50
N ALA A 474 -0.59 7.28 5.60
CA ALA A 474 -1.05 7.97 6.81
C ALA A 474 0.02 8.91 7.38
N TRP A 475 1.29 8.48 7.43
CA TRP A 475 2.40 9.30 7.90
C TRP A 475 2.72 10.44 6.95
N SER A 476 2.67 10.21 5.63
CA SER A 476 2.82 11.28 4.65
C SER A 476 1.69 12.31 4.74
N GLU A 477 0.43 11.89 4.93
CA GLU A 477 -0.70 12.81 5.09
C GLU A 477 -0.67 13.56 6.42
N TYR A 478 -0.26 12.91 7.50
CA TYR A 478 -0.03 13.57 8.79
C TYR A 478 1.02 14.67 8.66
N ARG A 479 2.17 14.37 8.04
CA ARG A 479 3.23 15.37 7.79
C ARG A 479 2.80 16.50 6.85
N ARG A 480 1.91 16.23 5.89
CA ARG A 480 1.42 17.23 4.94
C ARG A 480 0.39 18.16 5.56
N THR A 481 -0.52 17.61 6.36
CA THR A 481 -1.72 18.32 6.84
C THR A 481 -1.60 18.81 8.28
N GLY A 482 -0.75 18.17 9.08
CA GLY A 482 -0.73 18.30 10.54
C GLY A 482 -1.87 17.59 11.25
N PHE A 483 -2.72 16.84 10.53
CA PHE A 483 -3.87 16.13 11.07
C PHE A 483 -3.74 14.61 10.93
N PRO A 484 -4.26 13.83 11.89
CA PRO A 484 -4.93 14.26 13.13
C PRO A 484 -4.00 15.01 14.11
N LEU A 485 -4.59 15.71 15.08
CA LEU A 485 -3.83 16.38 16.14
C LEU A 485 -3.32 15.37 17.17
N LEU A 486 -2.25 14.67 16.81
CA LEU A 486 -1.64 13.61 17.60
C LEU A 486 -0.78 14.14 18.75
N THR A 487 -0.84 13.45 19.88
CA THR A 487 0.04 13.71 21.04
C THR A 487 1.14 12.66 21.10
N PHE A 488 2.40 13.09 21.13
CA PHE A 488 3.55 12.19 21.23
C PHE A 488 4.20 12.30 22.62
N PRO A 489 4.21 11.22 23.42
CA PRO A 489 4.93 11.21 24.70
C PRO A 489 6.42 11.45 24.49
N THR A 490 6.98 12.46 25.15
CA THR A 490 8.41 12.83 25.05
C THR A 490 9.23 12.41 26.28
N ALA A 491 8.58 12.17 27.41
CA ALA A 491 9.25 11.79 28.64
C ALA A 491 9.97 10.43 28.51
N GLY A 492 11.21 10.36 29.02
CA GLY A 492 12.01 9.13 29.06
C GLY A 492 12.47 8.62 27.69
N LYS A 493 12.38 9.45 26.64
CA LYS A 493 12.85 9.09 25.29
C LYS A 493 14.36 9.24 25.19
N LEU A 494 14.96 8.48 24.27
CA LEU A 494 16.38 8.57 23.95
C LEU A 494 16.70 10.00 23.48
N SER A 495 17.79 10.57 23.96
CA SER A 495 18.23 11.93 23.60
C SER A 495 18.33 12.09 22.07
N GLY A 496 17.66 13.10 21.52
CA GLY A 496 17.58 13.34 20.08
C GLY A 496 16.47 12.56 19.37
N PHE A 497 15.71 11.75 20.11
CA PHE A 497 14.57 10.95 19.66
C PHE A 497 13.31 11.24 20.47
N ASP A 498 13.12 12.48 20.92
CA ASP A 498 11.96 12.89 21.73
C ASP A 498 10.63 12.87 20.96
N THR A 499 10.69 13.04 19.63
CA THR A 499 9.53 13.04 18.73
C THR A 499 9.79 12.17 17.49
N PRO A 500 8.72 11.79 16.76
CA PRO A 500 8.86 11.20 15.44
C PRO A 500 9.70 12.07 14.49
N PRO A 501 10.39 11.45 13.52
CA PRO A 501 11.14 12.19 12.52
C PRO A 501 10.21 12.79 11.45
N THR A 502 10.74 13.68 10.60
CA THR A 502 10.08 14.20 9.40
C THR A 502 10.41 13.38 8.14
N ARG A 503 11.47 12.56 8.20
CA ARG A 503 11.93 11.62 7.18
C ARG A 503 12.77 10.51 7.81
N LEU A 504 12.93 9.39 7.12
CA LEU A 504 13.93 8.39 7.46
C LEU A 504 15.32 8.86 7.00
N ILE A 505 16.36 8.46 7.73
CA ILE A 505 17.74 8.69 7.30
C ILE A 505 18.19 7.60 6.34
N TYR A 506 19.14 7.93 5.46
CA TYR A 506 19.63 7.00 4.45
C TYR A 506 20.32 5.79 5.11
N PRO A 507 20.17 4.58 4.53
CA PRO A 507 20.79 3.37 5.05
C PRO A 507 22.31 3.46 5.17
N ALA A 508 22.88 2.65 6.07
CA ALA A 508 24.32 2.60 6.29
C ALA A 508 25.11 2.23 5.01
N LYS A 509 24.57 1.33 4.18
CA LYS A 509 25.17 0.96 2.89
C LYS A 509 25.38 2.13 1.94
N GLU A 510 24.50 3.12 1.90
CA GLU A 510 24.69 4.29 1.02
C GLU A 510 25.91 5.11 1.44
N LYS A 511 26.16 5.20 2.75
CA LYS A 511 27.27 5.95 3.33
C LYS A 511 28.63 5.30 3.08
N THR A 512 28.66 4.01 2.75
CA THR A 512 29.88 3.22 2.57
C THR A 512 30.11 2.77 1.14
N LEU A 513 29.05 2.42 0.40
CA LEU A 513 29.13 1.89 -0.97
C LEU A 513 28.86 2.96 -2.03
N ASN A 514 28.13 4.03 -1.69
CA ASN A 514 27.79 5.15 -2.58
C ASN A 514 28.30 6.49 -2.03
N SER A 515 29.44 6.46 -1.31
CA SER A 515 29.90 7.56 -0.46
C SER A 515 30.06 8.88 -1.18
N GLU A 516 30.61 8.89 -2.40
CA GLU A 516 30.81 10.12 -3.20
C GLU A 516 29.48 10.83 -3.49
N ASN A 517 28.47 10.09 -3.97
CA ASN A 517 27.16 10.67 -4.24
C ASN A 517 26.40 10.99 -2.95
N TYR A 518 26.58 10.18 -1.89
CA TYR A 518 26.00 10.46 -0.57
C TYR A 518 26.49 11.79 0.00
N GLN A 519 27.76 12.16 -0.19
CA GLN A 519 28.28 13.45 0.28
C GLN A 519 27.53 14.65 -0.34
N ALA A 520 26.93 14.50 -1.53
CA ALA A 520 26.13 15.57 -2.14
C ALA A 520 24.79 15.81 -1.40
N VAL A 521 24.31 14.84 -0.60
CA VAL A 521 23.02 14.89 0.11
C VAL A 521 23.14 14.79 1.62
N VAL A 522 24.35 14.59 2.18
CA VAL A 522 24.58 14.42 3.63
C VAL A 522 24.00 15.54 4.49
N SER A 523 24.01 16.78 4.00
CA SER A 523 23.44 17.94 4.71
C SER A 523 21.92 17.85 4.84
N LYS A 524 21.25 17.13 3.95
CA LYS A 524 19.81 16.84 3.98
C LYS A 524 19.51 15.60 4.83
N ASP A 525 20.49 14.74 5.10
CA ASP A 525 20.31 13.45 5.76
C ASP A 525 20.14 13.54 7.28
N THR A 526 19.14 14.30 7.73
CA THR A 526 18.78 14.43 9.14
C THR A 526 17.35 13.99 9.38
N ARG A 527 17.03 13.65 10.64
CA ARG A 527 15.67 13.27 11.06
C ARG A 527 14.66 14.43 11.03
N LYS A 528 15.13 15.68 10.92
CA LYS A 528 14.30 16.89 10.97
C LYS A 528 14.25 17.65 9.64
N THR A 529 15.06 17.25 8.65
CA THR A 529 14.97 17.82 7.31
C THR A 529 13.61 17.46 6.73
N LYS A 530 12.89 18.46 6.24
CA LYS A 530 11.58 18.29 5.62
C LYS A 530 11.72 17.70 4.22
N ILE A 531 10.82 16.79 3.86
CA ILE A 531 10.58 16.43 2.45
C ILE A 531 10.00 17.66 1.74
N PHE A 532 10.31 17.88 0.46
CA PHE A 532 10.01 19.14 -0.24
C PHE A 532 8.53 19.56 -0.20
N TRP A 533 7.61 18.60 -0.13
CA TRP A 533 6.17 18.86 -0.12
C TRP A 533 5.61 19.21 1.27
N MET A 534 6.41 19.05 2.33
CA MET A 534 6.00 19.38 3.69
C MET A 534 5.97 20.90 3.89
N PRO A 535 4.89 21.47 4.45
CA PRO A 535 4.76 22.91 4.73
C PRO A 535 5.76 23.38 5.80
#